data_AF-A0AAT9I9P0-F1
#
_entry.id   AF-A0AAT9I9P0-F1
#
_cell.length_a   1.000
_cell.length_b   1.000
_cell.length_c   1.000
_cell.angle_alpha   90.00
_cell.angle_beta   90.00
_cell.angle_gamma   90.00
#
_symmetry.space_group_name_H-M   'P 1'
#
loop_
_entity.id
_entity.type
_entity.pdbx_description
1 polymer ?
#
loop_
_entity_poly.entity_id
_entity_poly.type
_entity_poly.pdbx_seq_one_letter_code
_entity_poly.pdbx_strand_id
1 'polypeptide(L)'
;MTQTGWPDYVFHPDYELPSLQYVERFIREHRHLPGVASEKEILKDGLDLGEMNKTLLQKIEELTLYVIDLKKEGAWQQEEIDGMKNK
;
A
#
# COMPACT_ATOMS: atom_id res chain seq x y z
N MET A 1 23.79 -8.30 11.79
CA MET A 1 22.96 -9.45 11.39
C MET A 1 22.12 -9.00 10.21
N THR A 2 22.17 -9.69 9.07
CA THR A 2 21.30 -9.39 7.92
C THR A 2 19.90 -9.93 8.21
N GLN A 3 18.91 -9.05 8.28
CA GLN A 3 17.53 -9.46 8.49
C GLN A 3 17.00 -10.09 7.20
N THR A 4 16.48 -11.31 7.28
CA THR A 4 15.86 -12.04 6.16
C THR A 4 14.35 -11.78 6.13
N GLY A 5 13.73 -11.85 4.95
CA GLY A 5 12.28 -11.67 4.77
C GLY A 5 11.83 -10.22 4.48
N TRP A 6 12.51 -9.55 3.56
CA TRP A 6 12.07 -8.25 3.03
C TRP A 6 10.82 -8.41 2.15
N PRO A 7 9.98 -7.36 2.05
CA PRO A 7 8.68 -7.43 1.42
C PRO A 7 8.67 -7.45 -0.11
N ASP A 8 9.81 -7.67 -0.78
CA ASP A 8 9.95 -7.72 -2.24
C ASP A 8 8.89 -8.58 -2.97
N TYR A 9 8.29 -9.54 -2.26
CA TYR A 9 7.13 -10.32 -2.73
C TYR A 9 5.93 -9.44 -3.14
N VAL A 10 5.81 -8.19 -2.67
CA VAL A 10 4.79 -7.22 -3.09
C VAL A 10 4.83 -6.99 -4.60
N PHE A 11 5.98 -7.15 -5.23
CA PHE A 11 6.16 -7.00 -6.67
C PHE A 11 5.98 -8.29 -7.46
N HIS A 12 5.67 -9.41 -6.81
CA HIS A 12 5.42 -10.65 -7.51
C HIS A 12 4.07 -10.62 -8.24
N PRO A 13 3.93 -11.30 -9.39
CA PRO A 13 2.68 -11.30 -10.16
C PRO A 13 1.46 -11.91 -9.44
N ASP A 14 1.70 -12.75 -8.43
CA ASP A 14 0.69 -13.40 -7.61
C ASP A 14 0.35 -12.62 -6.33
N TYR A 15 0.99 -11.46 -6.10
CA TYR A 15 0.68 -10.61 -4.97
C TYR A 15 -0.66 -9.90 -5.16
N GLU A 16 -1.61 -10.18 -4.26
CA GLU A 16 -2.90 -9.51 -4.22
C GLU A 16 -2.79 -8.17 -3.50
N LEU A 17 -2.50 -7.11 -4.27
CA LEU A 17 -2.52 -5.75 -3.76
C LEU A 17 -3.93 -5.41 -3.23
N PRO A 18 -4.10 -5.01 -1.96
CA PRO A 18 -5.40 -4.64 -1.43
C PRO A 18 -6.06 -3.53 -2.24
N SER A 19 -7.38 -3.52 -2.36
CA SER A 19 -8.04 -2.39 -3.03
C SER A 19 -8.00 -1.14 -2.15
N LEU A 20 -7.88 0.05 -2.75
CA LEU A 20 -7.93 1.32 -2.00
C LEU A 20 -9.28 1.49 -1.27
N GLN A 21 -10.37 0.93 -1.79
CA GLN A 21 -11.67 0.90 -1.09
C GLN A 21 -11.63 0.05 0.17
N TYR A 22 -10.97 -1.11 0.13
CA TYR A 22 -10.75 -1.94 1.31
C TYR A 22 -9.89 -1.20 2.34
N VAL A 23 -8.78 -0.60 1.90
CA VAL A 23 -7.87 0.16 2.77
C VAL A 23 -8.60 1.32 3.43
N GLU A 24 -9.39 2.09 2.67
CA GLU A 24 -10.19 3.19 3.22
C GLU A 24 -11.16 2.71 4.30
N ARG A 25 -11.91 1.63 4.02
CA ARG A 25 -12.86 1.05 4.98
C ARG A 25 -12.14 0.62 6.26
N PHE A 26 -11.01 -0.06 6.13
CA PHE A 26 -10.23 -0.52 7.26
C PHE A 26 -9.73 0.65 8.12
N ILE A 27 -9.21 1.71 7.49
CA ILE A 27 -8.76 2.91 8.22
C ILE A 27 -9.91 3.57 8.98
N ARG A 28 -11.10 3.66 8.37
CA ARG A 28 -12.28 4.26 9.02
C ARG A 28 -12.72 3.45 10.25
N GLU A 29 -12.66 2.13 10.18
CA GLU A 29 -13.08 1.23 11.25
C GLU A 29 -12.03 1.07 12.36
N HIS A 30 -10.77 0.88 11.99
CA HIS A 30 -9.70 0.49 12.93
C HIS A 30 -8.75 1.62 13.30
N ARG A 31 -8.76 2.75 12.58
CA ARG A 31 -7.91 3.93 12.82
C ARG A 31 -6.40 3.69 12.65
N HIS A 32 -6.01 2.61 11.98
CA HIS A 32 -4.65 2.33 11.53
C HIS A 32 -4.67 1.58 10.19
N LEU A 33 -3.51 1.35 9.58
CA LEU A 33 -3.40 0.63 8.31
C LEU A 33 -3.54 -0.90 8.50
N PRO A 34 -4.08 -1.62 7.50
CA PRO A 34 -4.07 -3.08 7.51
C PRO A 34 -2.65 -3.63 7.68
N GLY A 35 -2.46 -4.57 8.60
CA GLY A 35 -1.15 -5.19 8.86
C GLY A 35 -0.20 -4.36 9.73
N VAL A 36 -0.56 -3.12 10.11
CA VAL A 36 0.16 -2.33 11.10
C VAL A 36 -0.53 -2.51 12.45
N ALA A 37 0.22 -2.83 13.50
CA ALA A 37 -0.32 -2.94 14.85
C ALA A 37 -0.95 -1.61 15.32
N SER A 38 -2.09 -1.70 15.99
CA SER A 38 -2.71 -0.56 16.63
C SER A 38 -1.88 -0.05 17.81
N GLU A 39 -2.08 1.21 18.18
CA GLU A 39 -1.47 1.78 19.39
C GLU A 39 -1.75 0.93 20.63
N LYS A 40 -2.97 0.41 20.76
CA LYS A 40 -3.37 -0.44 21.90
C LYS A 40 -2.58 -1.75 21.95
N GLU A 41 -2.36 -2.38 20.80
CA GLU A 41 -1.55 -3.61 20.70
C GLU A 41 -0.08 -3.31 21.00
N ILE A 42 0.47 -2.22 20.47
CA ILE A 42 1.85 -1.79 20.74
C ILE A 42 2.07 -1.53 22.23
N LEU A 43 1.14 -0.84 22.90
CA LEU A 43 1.23 -0.56 24.33
C LEU A 43 1.11 -1.83 25.20
N LYS A 44 0.37 -2.83 24.73
CA LYS A 44 0.10 -4.07 25.48
C LYS A 44 1.21 -5.10 25.29
N ASP A 45 1.60 -5.35 24.04
CA ASP A 45 2.44 -6.47 23.64
C ASP A 45 3.88 -6.04 23.29
N GLY A 46 4.14 -4.73 23.28
CA GLY A 46 5.43 -4.15 22.89
C GLY A 46 5.57 -4.00 21.37
N LEU A 47 6.70 -3.44 20.94
CA LEU A 47 7.01 -3.19 19.53
C LEU A 47 8.33 -3.84 19.16
N ASP A 48 8.31 -4.76 18.20
CA ASP A 48 9.52 -5.20 17.51
C ASP A 48 9.86 -4.19 16.40
N LEU A 49 10.99 -3.50 16.54
CA LEU A 49 11.42 -2.49 15.57
C LEU A 49 11.83 -3.08 14.21
N GLY A 50 12.32 -4.32 14.20
CA GLY A 50 12.68 -5.02 12.97
C GLY A 50 11.44 -5.37 12.16
N GLU A 51 10.45 -5.96 12.81
CA GLU A 51 9.18 -6.29 12.16
C GLU A 51 8.41 -5.03 11.75
N MET A 52 8.39 -3.98 12.58
CA MET A 52 7.78 -2.71 12.19
C MET A 52 8.45 -2.10 10.95
N ASN A 53 9.79 -2.13 10.85
CA ASN A 53 10.48 -1.63 9.66
C ASN A 53 10.15 -2.44 8.40
N LYS A 54 10.01 -3.76 8.51
CA LYS A 54 9.54 -4.60 7.40
C LYS A 54 8.12 -4.25 6.98
N THR A 55 7.21 -4.11 7.94
CA THR A 55 5.82 -3.71 7.67
C THR A 55 5.77 -2.33 7.00
N LEU A 56 6.56 -1.37 7.46
CA LEU A 56 6.65 -0.04 6.85
C LEU A 56 7.16 -0.12 5.41
N LEU A 57 8.20 -0.91 5.14
CA LEU A 57 8.69 -1.06 3.77
C LEU A 57 7.62 -1.70 2.87
N GLN A 58 6.90 -2.72 3.36
CA GLN A 58 5.80 -3.33 2.62
C GLN A 58 4.75 -2.28 2.26
N LYS A 59 4.42 -1.37 3.18
CA LYS A 59 3.47 -0.28 2.91
C LYS A 59 3.99 0.73 1.92
N ILE A 60 5.29 1.01 1.91
CA ILE A 60 5.93 1.88 0.91
C ILE A 60 5.87 1.23 -0.48
N GLU A 61 6.09 -0.08 -0.58
CA GLU A 61 6.01 -0.81 -1.85
C GLU A 61 4.57 -0.87 -2.38
N GLU A 62 3.59 -1.19 -1.51
CA GLU A 62 2.16 -1.12 -1.83
C GLU A 62 1.77 0.30 -2.30
N LEU A 63 2.20 1.35 -1.60
CA LEU A 63 2.00 2.75 -1.97
C LEU A 63 2.60 3.08 -3.35
N THR A 64 3.78 2.53 -3.65
CA THR A 64 4.44 2.73 -4.93
C THR A 64 3.62 2.13 -6.07
N LEU A 65 3.05 0.93 -5.88
CA LEU A 65 2.14 0.32 -6.85
C LEU A 65 0.88 1.16 -7.07
N TYR A 66 0.23 1.63 -6.00
CA TYR A 66 -0.94 2.51 -6.16
C TYR A 66 -0.61 3.81 -6.92
N VAL A 67 0.56 4.41 -6.68
CA VAL A 67 0.98 5.63 -7.38
C VAL A 67 1.25 5.35 -8.86
N ILE A 68 1.86 4.21 -9.19
CA ILE A 68 2.07 3.80 -10.58
C ILE A 68 0.72 3.64 -11.29
N ASP A 69 -0.24 2.96 -10.67
CA ASP A 69 -1.55 2.74 -11.29
C ASP A 69 -2.35 4.04 -11.42
N LEU A 70 -2.31 4.91 -10.41
CA LEU A 70 -2.91 6.25 -10.49
C LEU A 70 -2.30 7.08 -11.64
N LYS A 71 -0.98 6.97 -11.88
CA LYS A 71 -0.32 7.66 -13.00
C LYS A 71 -0.76 7.09 -14.35
N LYS A 72 -0.94 5.78 -14.48
CA LYS A 72 -1.47 5.15 -15.70
C LYS A 72 -2.91 5.59 -15.96
N GLU A 73 -3.77 5.58 -14.94
CA GLU A 73 -5.16 6.03 -15.03
C GLU A 73 -5.23 7.49 -15.48
N GLY A 74 -4.41 8.37 -14.89
CA GLY A 74 -4.36 9.78 -15.29
C GLY A 74 -3.89 9.99 -16.73
N ALA A 75 -2.91 9.21 -17.19
CA ALA A 75 -2.46 9.25 -18.58
C ALA A 75 -3.57 8.79 -19.55
N TRP A 76 -4.24 7.68 -19.24
CA TRP A 76 -5.36 7.17 -20.03
C TRP A 76 -6.52 8.16 -20.12
N GLN A 77 -6.90 8.78 -18.99
CA GLN A 77 -7.93 9.81 -18.97
C GLN A 77 -7.56 11.03 -19.81
N GLN A 78 -6.28 11.43 -19.81
CA GLN A 78 -5.80 12.56 -20.60
C GLN A 78 -5.89 12.27 -22.11
N GLU A 79 -5.52 11.07 -22.55
CA GLU A 79 -5.64 10.65 -23.95
C GLU A 79 -7.10 10.67 -24.43
N GLU A 80 -8.04 10.17 -23.62
CA GLU A 80 -9.47 10.21 -23.94
C GLU A 80 -9.99 11.66 -24.07
N ILE A 81 -9.59 12.54 -23.14
CA ILE A 81 -9.96 13.96 -23.17
C ILE A 81 -9.46 14.63 -24.45
N ASP A 82 -8.22 14.37 -24.85
CA ASP A 82 -7.63 14.97 -26.05
C ASP A 82 -8.28 14.41 -27.33
N GLY A 83 -8.64 13.12 -27.34
CA GLY A 83 -9.43 12.51 -28.41
C GLY A 83 -10.83 13.10 -28.56
N MET A 84 -11.46 13.52 -27.46
CA MET A 84 -12.77 14.18 -27.48
C MET A 84 -12.70 15.64 -27.96
N LYS A 85 -11.63 16.38 -27.66
CA LYS A 85 -11.45 17.77 -28.08
C LYS A 85 -11.13 17.94 -29.57
N ASN A 86 -10.53 16.93 -30.17
CA ASN A 86 -10.10 16.95 -31.58
C ASN A 86 -11.20 16.45 -32.55
N LYS A 87 -12.43 16.23 -32.07
CA LYS A 87 -13.63 15.93 -32.87
C LYS A 87 -14.49 17.18 -33.02
#